data_AF-A0AAU3RCX1-F1
#
_entry.id   AF-A0AAU3RCX1-F1
#
_cell.length_a   1.000
_cell.length_b   1.000
_cell.length_c   1.000
_cell.angle_alpha   90.00
_cell.angle_beta   90.00
_cell.angle_gamma   90.00
#
_symmetry.space_group_name_H-M   'P 1'
#
loop_
_entity.id
_entity.type
_entity.pdbx_description
1 polymer ?
#
loop_
_entity_poly.entity_id
_entity_poly.type
_entity_poly.pdbx_seq_one_letter_code
_entity_poly.pdbx_strand_id
1 'polypeptide(L)'
;MTMPEEQPDTSYALELGWRIGDHAARPANQFVVSVGLPTSQGKPDEIYLTIGQAEPPFVTGTPAQMEQQLRALGSLPVETLGRYVFSRDRLQELINVLQRTAEIFDRARGAGDDTSNDARTHNQ
;
A
#
# COMPACT_ATOMS: atom_id res chain seq x y z
N MET A 1 -32.63 49.08 -4.81
CA MET A 1 -32.80 47.96 -3.85
C MET A 1 -32.50 46.68 -4.59
N THR A 2 -31.28 46.16 -4.44
CA THR A 2 -30.89 44.84 -4.95
C THR A 2 -31.30 43.81 -3.90
N MET A 3 -32.12 42.84 -4.30
CA MET A 3 -32.51 41.72 -3.44
C MET A 3 -31.26 40.86 -3.16
N PRO A 4 -31.04 40.37 -1.93
CA PRO A 4 -29.96 39.44 -1.66
C PRO A 4 -30.26 38.13 -2.39
N GLU A 5 -29.30 37.69 -3.19
CA GLU A 5 -29.32 36.42 -3.90
C GLU A 5 -29.16 35.30 -2.84
N GLU A 6 -30.26 34.60 -2.51
CA GLU A 6 -30.22 33.42 -1.65
C GLU A 6 -29.38 32.34 -2.34
N GLN A 7 -28.14 32.18 -1.90
CA GLN A 7 -27.32 31.02 -2.24
C GLN A 7 -28.02 29.77 -1.68
N PRO A 8 -28.29 28.74 -2.51
CA PRO A 8 -28.85 27.51 -2.00
C PRO A 8 -27.83 26.83 -1.07
N ASP A 9 -28.11 26.85 0.22
CA ASP A 9 -27.32 26.27 1.31
C ASP A 9 -27.44 24.74 1.39
N THR A 10 -27.64 24.09 0.23
CA THR A 10 -27.90 22.65 0.15
C THR A 10 -26.60 21.93 -0.19
N SER A 11 -25.86 21.53 0.84
CA SER A 11 -24.78 20.56 0.67
C SER A 11 -25.39 19.18 0.41
N TYR A 12 -24.95 18.53 -0.66
CA TYR A 12 -25.36 17.16 -0.99
C TYR A 12 -24.27 16.21 -0.51
N ALA A 13 -24.61 15.29 0.39
CA ALA A 13 -23.73 14.20 0.79
C ALA A 13 -23.96 13.00 -0.14
N LEU A 14 -22.89 12.56 -0.81
CA LEU A 14 -22.89 11.33 -1.59
C LEU A 14 -22.08 10.27 -0.85
N GLU A 15 -22.72 9.16 -0.50
CA GLU A 15 -22.02 8.01 0.06
C GLU A 15 -21.31 7.21 -1.04
N LEU A 16 -20.06 6.84 -0.78
CA LEU A 16 -19.29 6.00 -1.68
C LEU A 16 -19.60 4.53 -1.40
N GLY A 17 -20.32 3.89 -2.33
CA GLY A 17 -20.56 2.44 -2.30
C GLY A 17 -19.38 1.67 -2.89
N TRP A 18 -18.64 0.95 -2.05
CA TRP A 18 -17.55 0.09 -2.50
C TRP A 18 -18.09 -1.20 -3.13
N ARG A 19 -17.58 -1.56 -4.31
CA ARG A 19 -17.82 -2.86 -4.94
C ARG A 19 -16.49 -3.60 -5.02
N ILE A 20 -16.34 -4.64 -4.22
CA ILE A 20 -15.20 -5.56 -4.31
C ILE A 20 -15.58 -6.60 -5.36
N GLY A 21 -14.76 -6.76 -6.40
CA GLY A 21 -14.96 -7.81 -7.41
C GLY A 21 -14.69 -9.20 -6.83
N ASP A 22 -15.19 -10.25 -7.50
CA ASP A 22 -15.10 -11.64 -7.04
C ASP A 22 -13.70 -12.27 -7.18
N HIS A 23 -12.65 -11.46 -7.18
CA HIS A 23 -11.28 -11.93 -7.32
C HIS A 23 -10.67 -12.24 -5.96
N ALA A 24 -9.95 -13.36 -5.88
CA ALA A 24 -9.15 -13.67 -4.70
C ALA A 24 -8.13 -12.56 -4.44
N ALA A 25 -7.90 -12.25 -3.16
CA ALA A 25 -6.86 -11.31 -2.77
C ALA A 25 -5.49 -11.83 -3.25
N ARG A 26 -4.76 -10.99 -3.98
CA ARG A 26 -3.43 -11.30 -4.49
C ARG A 26 -2.37 -10.62 -3.63
N PRO A 27 -1.25 -11.29 -3.33
CA PRO A 27 -0.18 -10.67 -2.57
C PRO A 27 0.47 -9.55 -3.40
N ALA A 28 0.47 -8.34 -2.86
CA ALA A 28 1.19 -7.20 -3.42
C ALA A 28 2.55 -7.09 -2.72
N ASN A 29 3.63 -7.49 -3.40
CA ASN A 29 4.97 -7.55 -2.81
C ASN A 29 6.02 -6.74 -3.56
N GLN A 30 5.66 -6.10 -4.67
CA GLN A 30 6.52 -5.17 -5.41
C GLN A 30 5.83 -3.81 -5.55
N PHE A 31 6.58 -2.73 -5.33
CA PHE A 31 6.08 -1.35 -5.42
C PHE A 31 7.08 -0.49 -6.19
N VAL A 32 6.60 0.22 -7.21
CA VAL A 32 7.40 1.19 -7.97
C VAL A 32 6.68 2.52 -7.94
N VAL A 33 7.42 3.58 -7.58
CA VAL A 33 6.93 4.95 -7.58
C VAL A 33 7.72 5.77 -8.59
N SER A 34 7.02 6.51 -9.45
CA SER A 34 7.62 7.50 -10.33
C SER A 34 6.84 8.80 -10.30
N VAL A 35 7.52 9.91 -10.55
CA VAL A 35 6.91 11.23 -10.65
C VAL A 35 6.72 11.56 -12.13
N GLY A 36 5.58 12.15 -12.46
CA GLY A 36 5.24 12.56 -13.82
C GLY A 36 6.19 13.62 -14.37
N LEU A 37 6.08 13.88 -15.67
CA LEU A 37 6.87 14.92 -16.32
C LEU A 37 6.47 16.31 -15.78
N PRO A 38 7.40 17.28 -15.78
CA PRO A 38 7.05 18.66 -15.45
C PRO A 38 5.96 19.20 -16.38
N THR A 39 4.98 19.88 -15.79
CA THR A 39 3.97 20.63 -16.53
C THR A 39 4.55 21.90 -17.15
N SER A 40 3.73 22.68 -17.85
CA SER A 40 4.10 24.01 -18.36
C SER A 40 4.57 24.99 -17.26
N GLN A 41 4.26 24.70 -15.98
CA GLN A 41 4.75 25.46 -14.82
C GLN A 41 6.06 24.93 -14.23
N GLY A 42 6.71 23.95 -14.88
CA GLY A 42 8.00 23.39 -14.47
C GLY A 42 7.93 22.47 -13.24
N LYS A 43 6.73 22.15 -12.75
CA LYS A 43 6.50 21.25 -11.62
C LYS A 43 5.75 20.00 -12.07
N PRO A 44 6.10 18.81 -11.56
CA PRO A 44 5.31 17.61 -11.80
C PRO A 44 3.98 17.69 -11.04
N ASP A 45 2.91 17.23 -11.68
CA ASP A 45 1.56 17.24 -11.09
C ASP A 45 1.07 15.84 -10.70
N GLU A 46 1.74 14.80 -11.23
CA GLU A 46 1.30 13.43 -11.12
C GLU A 46 2.35 12.55 -10.42
N ILE A 47 1.86 11.61 -9.62
CA ILE A 47 2.67 10.57 -8.99
C ILE A 47 2.06 9.23 -9.37
N TYR A 48 2.87 8.37 -9.95
CA TYR A 48 2.49 7.04 -10.40
C TYR A 48 2.94 6.01 -9.36
N LEU A 49 2.00 5.23 -8.83
CA LEU A 49 2.27 4.04 -8.03
C LEU A 49 1.91 2.80 -8.84
N THR A 50 2.89 1.94 -9.10
CA THR A 50 2.67 0.62 -9.68
C THR A 50 2.82 -0.42 -8.58
N ILE A 51 1.79 -1.26 -8.42
CA ILE A 51 1.77 -2.37 -7.47
C ILE A 51 1.87 -3.66 -8.29
N GLY A 52 2.77 -4.54 -7.88
CA GLY A 52 3.01 -5.81 -8.56
C GLY A 52 3.16 -6.98 -7.61
N GLN A 53 3.10 -8.17 -8.21
CA GLN A 53 3.39 -9.44 -7.58
C GLN A 53 4.56 -10.11 -8.31
N ALA A 54 5.57 -10.51 -7.57
CA ALA A 54 6.58 -11.45 -8.04
C ALA A 54 6.47 -12.76 -7.24
N GLU A 55 6.46 -13.90 -7.94
CA GLU A 55 6.55 -15.21 -7.29
C GLU A 55 8.02 -15.48 -6.92
N PRO A 56 8.35 -15.78 -5.65
CA PRO A 56 9.71 -16.12 -5.29
C PRO A 56 10.21 -17.34 -6.08
N PRO A 57 11.43 -17.29 -6.65
CA PRO A 57 11.96 -18.41 -7.39
C PRO A 57 12.23 -19.58 -6.45
N PHE A 58 11.96 -20.79 -6.91
CA PHE A 58 12.34 -21.99 -6.19
C PHE A 58 13.84 -22.23 -6.34
N VAL A 59 14.58 -22.09 -5.24
CA VAL A 59 16.02 -22.31 -5.17
C VAL A 59 16.34 -23.37 -4.13
N THR A 60 17.30 -24.25 -4.43
CA THR A 60 17.64 -25.38 -3.56
C THR A 60 19.15 -25.63 -3.53
N GLY A 61 19.65 -26.15 -2.41
CA GLY A 61 21.04 -26.56 -2.25
C GLY A 61 21.80 -25.73 -1.22
N THR A 62 23.12 -25.71 -1.34
CA THR A 62 23.99 -24.88 -0.48
C THR A 62 23.89 -23.39 -0.86
N PRO A 63 24.28 -22.46 0.02
CA PRO A 63 24.23 -21.03 -0.28
C PRO A 63 24.93 -20.63 -1.60
N ALA A 64 26.08 -21.24 -1.90
CA ALA A 64 26.80 -21.01 -3.16
C ALA A 64 26.02 -21.49 -4.39
N GLN A 65 25.31 -22.62 -4.27
CA GLN A 65 24.46 -23.15 -5.35
C GLN A 65 23.22 -22.28 -5.55
N MET A 66 22.62 -21.78 -4.47
CA MET A 66 21.49 -20.85 -4.52
C MET A 66 21.90 -19.54 -5.19
N GLU A 67 23.06 -18.99 -4.85
CA GLU A 67 23.60 -17.79 -5.49
C GLU A 67 23.81 -17.99 -6.99
N GLN A 68 24.39 -19.11 -7.40
CA GLN A 68 24.57 -19.44 -8.81
C GLN A 68 23.23 -19.58 -9.56
N GLN A 69 22.23 -20.20 -8.94
CA GLN A 69 20.87 -20.31 -9.50
C GLN A 69 20.23 -18.92 -9.68
N LEU A 70 20.33 -18.05 -8.67
CA LEU A 70 19.81 -16.69 -8.74
C LEU A 70 20.51 -15.86 -9.84
N ARG A 71 21.84 -15.98 -9.96
CA ARG A 71 22.60 -15.32 -11.03
C ARG A 71 22.19 -15.81 -12.42
N ALA A 72 21.92 -17.11 -12.57
CA ALA A 72 21.47 -17.70 -13.83
C ALA A 72 20.05 -17.26 -14.23
N LEU A 73 19.18 -17.01 -13.25
CA LEU A 73 17.83 -16.46 -13.48
C LEU A 73 17.88 -15.05 -14.09
N GLY A 74 18.84 -14.23 -13.69
CA GLY A 74 19.06 -12.87 -14.20
C GLY A 74 18.02 -11.84 -13.74
N SER A 75 16.73 -12.11 -13.96
CA SER A 75 15.62 -11.26 -13.53
C SER A 75 14.40 -12.10 -13.16
N LEU A 76 13.61 -11.59 -12.22
CA LEU A 76 12.33 -12.19 -11.83
C LEU A 76 11.18 -11.36 -12.43
N PRO A 77 10.27 -11.94 -13.20
CA PRO A 77 9.14 -11.20 -13.76
C PRO A 77 8.22 -10.72 -12.64
N VAL A 78 7.75 -9.49 -12.77
CA VAL A 78 6.76 -8.89 -11.87
C VAL A 78 5.45 -8.73 -12.64
N GLU A 79 4.40 -9.39 -12.19
CA GLU A 79 3.06 -9.17 -12.72
C GLU A 79 2.48 -7.89 -12.13
N THR A 80 2.05 -6.96 -13.00
CA THR A 80 1.42 -5.72 -12.55
C THR A 80 -0.02 -5.98 -12.12
N LEU A 81 -0.32 -5.70 -10.85
CA LEU A 81 -1.67 -5.81 -10.30
C LEU A 81 -2.49 -4.54 -10.53
N GLY A 82 -1.82 -3.39 -10.54
CA GLY A 82 -2.46 -2.10 -10.80
C GLY A 82 -1.47 -0.96 -10.89
N ARG A 83 -1.84 0.06 -11.65
CA ARG A 83 -1.11 1.32 -11.79
C ARG A 83 -2.06 2.46 -11.49
N TYR A 84 -1.69 3.28 -10.52
CA TYR A 84 -2.51 4.35 -9.98
C TYR A 84 -1.80 5.69 -10.15
N VAL A 85 -2.57 6.73 -10.42
CA VAL A 85 -2.07 8.10 -10.54
C VAL A 85 -2.69 8.94 -9.44
N PHE A 86 -1.87 9.72 -8.76
CA PHE A 86 -2.28 10.59 -7.68
C PHE A 86 -1.76 12.00 -7.90
N SER A 87 -2.55 12.99 -7.52
CA SER A 87 -2.01 14.30 -7.19
C SER A 87 -1.24 14.23 -5.87
N ARG A 88 -0.45 15.28 -5.57
CA ARG A 88 0.30 15.36 -4.30
C ARG A 88 -0.60 15.24 -3.07
N ASP A 89 -1.76 15.86 -3.08
CA ASP A 89 -2.68 15.87 -1.94
C ASP A 89 -3.33 14.49 -1.74
N ARG A 90 -3.74 13.82 -2.82
CA ARG A 90 -4.28 12.45 -2.73
C ARG A 90 -3.25 11.46 -2.22
N LEU A 91 -1.98 11.60 -2.60
CA LEU A 91 -0.91 10.78 -2.05
C LEU A 91 -0.74 11.01 -0.54
N GLN A 92 -0.87 12.26 -0.06
CA GLN A 92 -0.76 12.52 1.38
C GLN A 92 -1.86 11.82 2.17
N GLU A 93 -3.09 11.87 1.67
CA GLU A 93 -4.21 11.18 2.31
C GLU A 93 -3.99 9.66 2.33
N LEU A 94 -3.51 9.08 1.22
CA LEU A 94 -3.18 7.66 1.16
C LEU A 94 -2.12 7.29 2.22
N ILE A 95 -1.05 8.08 2.35
CA ILE A 95 -0.03 7.88 3.38
C ILE A 95 -0.65 7.87 4.78
N ASN A 96 -1.49 8.86 5.08
CA ASN A 96 -2.12 8.97 6.39
C ASN A 96 -3.01 7.76 6.72
N VAL A 97 -3.79 7.28 5.73
CA VAL A 97 -4.63 6.09 5.89
C VAL A 97 -3.77 4.85 6.14
N LEU A 98 -2.74 4.63 5.32
CA LEU A 98 -1.86 3.46 5.45
C LEU A 98 -1.10 3.45 6.79
N GLN A 99 -0.60 4.61 7.24
CA GLN A 99 0.06 4.74 8.54
C GLN A 99 -0.88 4.41 9.70
N ARG A 100 -2.09 4.98 9.70
CA ARG A 100 -3.10 4.68 10.73
C ARG A 100 -3.46 3.19 10.76
N THR A 101 -3.57 2.54 9.60
CA THR A 101 -3.85 1.11 9.51
C THR A 101 -2.68 0.27 10.01
N ALA A 102 -1.44 0.64 9.71
CA ALA A 102 -0.24 -0.03 10.23
C ALA A 102 -0.20 0.02 11.76
N GLU A 103 -0.44 1.19 12.36
CA GLU A 103 -0.50 1.33 13.83
C GLU A 103 -1.59 0.47 14.49
N ILE A 104 -2.74 0.29 13.82
CA ILE A 104 -3.80 -0.61 14.29
C ILE A 104 -3.33 -2.07 14.22
N PHE A 105 -2.71 -2.46 13.11
CA PHE A 105 -2.19 -3.80 12.91
C PHE A 105 -1.10 -4.17 13.93
N ASP A 106 -0.14 -3.27 14.15
CA ASP A 106 0.95 -3.47 15.09
C ASP A 106 0.45 -3.62 16.53
N ARG A 107 -0.54 -2.82 16.93
CA ARG A 107 -1.19 -2.97 18.25
C ARG A 107 -1.91 -4.30 18.39
N ALA A 108 -2.61 -4.75 17.35
CA ALA A 108 -3.27 -6.05 17.35
C ALA A 108 -2.26 -7.21 17.47
N ARG A 109 -1.08 -7.06 16.86
CA ARG A 109 0.00 -8.05 16.94
C ARG A 109 0.74 -8.01 18.29
N GLY A 110 1.01 -6.83 18.83
CA GLY A 110 1.69 -6.65 20.12
C GLY A 110 0.86 -7.08 21.33
N ALA A 111 -0.47 -6.98 21.26
CA ALA A 111 -1.38 -7.44 22.32
C ALA A 111 -1.39 -8.98 22.53
N GLY A 112 -0.79 -9.76 21.61
CA GLY A 112 -0.72 -11.22 21.71
C GLY A 112 0.51 -11.78 22.46
N ASP A 113 1.56 -10.98 22.66
CA ASP A 113 2.84 -11.46 23.20
C ASP A 113 2.95 -11.34 24.74
N ASP A 114 2.08 -10.57 25.41
CA ASP A 114 2.19 -10.30 26.86
C ASP A 114 1.60 -11.39 27.78
N THR A 115 0.88 -12.40 27.26
CA THR A 115 0.23 -13.43 28.11
C THR A 115 1.07 -14.68 28.38
N SER A 116 2.30 -14.76 27.85
CA SER A 116 3.13 -15.97 27.96
C SER A 116 4.22 -15.93 29.05
N ASN A 117 4.41 -14.81 29.76
CA ASN A 117 5.54 -14.63 30.68
C ASN A 117 5.22 -14.78 32.18
N ASP A 118 3.95 -14.84 32.58
CA ASP A 118 3.57 -14.90 34.02
C ASP A 118 3.45 -16.31 34.61
N ALA A 119 3.64 -17.37 33.83
CA ALA A 119 3.41 -18.75 34.29
C ALA A 119 4.67 -19.50 34.81
N ARG A 120 5.84 -18.84 34.95
CA ARG A 120 7.11 -19.53 35.31
C ARG A 120 7.80 -19.07 36.60
N THR A 121 7.16 -18.23 37.40
CA THR A 121 7.79 -17.69 38.63
C THR A 121 7.00 -18.04 39.89
N HIS A 122 6.75 -19.33 40.15
CA HIS A 122 6.43 -19.85 41.49
C HIS A 122 6.52 -21.38 41.54
N ASN A 123 7.75 -21.92 41.51
CA ASN A 123 8.07 -23.15 42.24
C ASN A 123 9.60 -23.33 42.35
N GLN A 124 10.20 -22.72 43.37
CA GLN A 124 11.41 -23.20 44.03
C GLN A 124 11.28 -22.95 45.53
#